data_AF-A0A4Q2YQ48-F1
#
_entry.id   AF-A0A4Q2YQ48-F1
#
_cell.length_a   1.000
_cell.length_b   1.000
_cell.length_c   1.000
_cell.angle_alpha   90.00
_cell.angle_beta   90.00
_cell.angle_gamma   90.00
#
_symmetry.space_group_name_H-M   'P 1'
#
loop_
_entity.id
_entity.type
_entity.pdbx_description
1 polymer ?
#
loop_
_entity_poly.entity_id
_entity_poly.type
_entity_poly.pdbx_seq_one_letter_code
_entity_poly.pdbx_strand_id
1 'polypeptide(L)'
;MITTWDWRGGVLSQRWSWVDDGSQHAPEGHQIRIADVDNDGKDEFVDIGYTLDDDGTQLFNIPEIVHGDRFHLTDIDPDRPGLENFIIQQNNATGLATALFDPGSGEMIRKWYAGAIVDVGRGLAADIDPAFKGVEFFSTQPGVFNAKGKQIHATQPFPPEAIWWDADLSRELLATVGSSATSPAISKFNPANPAGVSRIYTIYNETTPGVYQAYGGRPQFWGDILGDWREEYLCVANDNSELRIYTPKTSSITRLYTLMHNPQYRVQATTKGYVQANYVDYYLGTGMTPPQPPPMVGADLLWRGTGPWDNTTSNSWTQSGANAPFTAGKSVLFDISSGNSSPVALSGVVQPGAVSFYSPKHHVIDGTAGSLAGPMTLMKAGSGSLTIGGNHSFTGNTTVWDGALVVNGTFSGSPVMVWGGTFGGIPAAGLTGGRIGGTGTFSQPVTLGYRAALTPGAGVGSG
;
A
#
# COMPACT_ATOMS: atom_id res chain seq x y z
N MET A 1 19.44 -16.79 -5.90
CA MET A 1 19.32 -17.16 -4.46
C MET A 1 18.86 -15.93 -3.69
N ILE A 2 17.90 -16.11 -2.79
CA ILE A 2 17.38 -15.09 -1.87
C ILE A 2 17.50 -15.63 -0.45
N THR A 3 18.00 -14.81 0.47
CA THR A 3 18.16 -15.18 1.88
C THR A 3 17.70 -14.02 2.74
N THR A 4 16.83 -14.31 3.71
CA THR A 4 16.31 -13.32 4.66
C THR A 4 16.96 -13.46 6.03
N TRP A 5 17.10 -12.33 6.71
CA TRP A 5 17.78 -12.24 8.00
C TRP A 5 17.01 -11.34 8.96
N ASP A 6 16.93 -11.75 10.21
CA ASP A 6 16.45 -10.95 11.33
C ASP A 6 17.65 -10.38 12.11
N TRP A 7 17.67 -9.07 12.35
CA TRP A 7 18.59 -8.43 13.30
C TRP A 7 17.85 -8.01 14.57
N ARG A 8 17.99 -8.77 15.65
CA ARG A 8 17.27 -8.53 16.92
C ARG A 8 18.18 -8.78 18.10
N GLY A 9 18.18 -7.85 19.07
CA GLY A 9 19.00 -8.00 20.29
C GLY A 9 20.51 -8.12 20.05
N GLY A 10 21.02 -7.54 18.95
CA GLY A 10 22.43 -7.63 18.57
C GLY A 10 22.83 -8.94 17.89
N VAL A 11 21.86 -9.77 17.49
CA VAL A 11 22.08 -11.05 16.81
C VAL A 11 21.49 -11.00 15.41
N LEU A 12 22.28 -11.43 14.41
CA LEU A 12 21.83 -11.70 13.05
C LEU A 12 21.47 -13.18 12.94
N SER A 13 20.21 -13.49 12.65
CA SER A 13 19.74 -14.87 12.46
C SER A 13 19.07 -15.02 11.10
N GLN A 14 19.46 -16.05 10.35
CA GLN A 14 18.81 -16.39 9.09
C GLN A 14 17.37 -16.83 9.37
N ARG A 15 16.41 -16.33 8.59
CA ARG A 15 15.00 -16.72 8.68
C ARG A 15 14.69 -17.84 7.69
N TRP A 16 14.88 -17.59 6.39
CA TRP A 16 14.74 -18.59 5.34
C TRP A 16 15.70 -18.33 4.16
N SER A 17 15.81 -19.30 3.26
CA SER A 17 16.51 -19.14 1.98
C SER A 17 15.76 -19.86 0.89
N TRP A 18 15.71 -19.22 -0.27
CA TRP A 18 15.20 -19.79 -1.50
C TRP A 18 16.30 -19.79 -2.56
N VAL A 19 16.48 -20.93 -3.23
CA VAL A 19 17.54 -21.14 -4.22
C VAL A 19 16.89 -21.57 -5.52
N ASP A 20 17.04 -20.74 -6.55
CA ASP A 20 16.90 -21.19 -7.93
C ASP A 20 18.12 -22.04 -8.29
N ASP A 21 17.92 -23.34 -8.52
CA ASP A 21 18.94 -24.29 -8.97
C ASP A 21 18.95 -24.45 -10.50
N GLY A 22 18.20 -23.61 -11.21
CA GLY A 22 18.02 -23.65 -12.65
C GLY A 22 17.00 -24.68 -13.13
N SER A 23 16.37 -25.43 -12.21
CA SER A 23 15.24 -26.31 -12.54
C SER A 23 13.89 -25.57 -12.59
N GLN A 24 13.83 -24.39 -12.00
CA GLN A 24 12.64 -23.54 -11.97
C GLN A 24 12.83 -22.36 -12.94
N HIS A 25 11.73 -21.89 -13.50
CA HIS A 25 11.74 -20.74 -14.40
C HIS A 25 11.76 -19.45 -13.57
N ALA A 26 12.88 -18.96 -13.04
CA ALA A 26 12.87 -17.74 -12.20
C ALA A 26 13.34 -16.50 -12.99
N PRO A 27 12.46 -15.82 -13.73
CA PRO A 27 12.88 -14.63 -14.47
C PRO A 27 13.31 -13.53 -13.50
N GLU A 28 14.53 -13.03 -13.68
CA GLU A 28 15.08 -11.97 -12.83
C GLU A 28 14.78 -10.59 -13.43
N GLY A 29 14.31 -9.66 -12.60
CA GLY A 29 14.37 -8.24 -12.87
C GLY A 29 15.68 -7.63 -12.39
N HIS A 30 15.98 -6.40 -12.83
CA HIS A 30 17.10 -5.64 -12.27
C HIS A 30 16.76 -4.91 -10.97
N GLN A 31 15.65 -5.23 -10.32
CA GLN A 31 15.14 -4.60 -9.10
C GLN A 31 14.27 -5.63 -8.39
N ILE A 32 14.00 -5.43 -7.10
CA ILE A 32 13.03 -6.23 -6.34
C ILE A 32 11.93 -5.32 -5.79
N ARG A 33 10.76 -5.88 -5.53
CA ARG A 33 9.67 -5.22 -4.79
C ARG A 33 9.32 -6.06 -3.58
N ILE A 34 8.87 -5.37 -2.54
CA ILE A 34 8.43 -5.96 -1.29
C ILE A 34 7.06 -5.33 -0.98
N ALA A 35 6.05 -6.18 -0.80
CA ALA A 35 4.68 -5.77 -0.50
C ALA A 35 3.86 -6.98 -0.03
N ASP A 36 2.86 -6.72 0.81
CA ASP A 36 1.75 -7.63 1.11
C ASP A 36 0.82 -7.74 -0.12
N VAL A 37 0.99 -8.79 -0.91
CA VAL A 37 0.27 -9.03 -2.17
C VAL A 37 -0.87 -10.03 -2.04
N ASP A 38 -0.92 -10.79 -0.95
CA ASP A 38 -2.00 -11.74 -0.66
C ASP A 38 -2.90 -11.34 0.54
N ASN A 39 -2.61 -10.17 1.14
CA ASN A 39 -3.34 -9.52 2.22
C ASN A 39 -3.31 -10.30 3.55
N ASP A 40 -2.23 -11.03 3.83
CA ASP A 40 -2.04 -11.75 5.09
C ASP A 40 -1.38 -10.90 6.20
N GLY A 41 -1.02 -9.64 5.89
CA GLY A 41 -0.37 -8.70 6.80
C GLY A 41 1.15 -8.86 6.90
N LYS A 42 1.77 -9.72 6.08
CA LYS A 42 3.21 -9.88 5.92
C LYS A 42 3.59 -9.52 4.48
N ASP A 43 4.87 -9.22 4.26
CA ASP A 43 5.34 -8.79 2.95
C ASP A 43 5.98 -9.95 2.19
N GLU A 44 5.64 -10.06 0.91
CA GLU A 44 6.22 -11.01 -0.02
C GLU A 44 7.42 -10.41 -0.75
N PHE A 45 8.30 -11.29 -1.22
CA PHE A 45 9.32 -10.92 -2.19
C PHE A 45 8.74 -11.03 -3.60
N VAL A 46 8.64 -9.90 -4.30
CA VAL A 46 8.10 -9.83 -5.66
C VAL A 46 9.22 -9.50 -6.64
N ASP A 47 9.43 -10.39 -7.59
CA ASP A 47 10.26 -10.16 -8.77
C ASP A 47 9.38 -10.05 -10.02
N ILE A 48 9.99 -9.90 -11.19
CA ILE A 48 9.27 -9.58 -12.42
C ILE A 48 8.20 -10.62 -12.81
N GLY A 49 8.46 -11.92 -12.63
CA GLY A 49 7.56 -13.00 -13.07
C GLY A 49 7.25 -14.07 -12.02
N TYR A 50 7.74 -13.89 -10.79
CA TYR A 50 7.49 -14.79 -9.68
C TYR A 50 7.42 -14.02 -8.36
N THR A 51 6.72 -14.60 -7.39
CA THR A 51 6.61 -14.08 -6.02
C THR A 51 6.97 -15.19 -5.04
N LEU A 52 7.75 -14.87 -4.02
CA LEU A 52 7.99 -15.72 -2.86
C LEU A 52 7.21 -15.20 -1.66
N ASP A 53 6.57 -16.12 -0.96
CA ASP A 53 5.81 -15.91 0.25
C ASP A 53 6.70 -15.42 1.42
N ASP A 54 6.10 -14.90 2.49
CA ASP A 54 6.79 -14.38 3.68
C ASP A 54 7.67 -15.43 4.39
N ASP A 55 7.41 -16.72 4.12
CA ASP A 55 8.10 -17.88 4.63
C ASP A 55 9.15 -18.48 3.67
N GLY A 56 9.29 -17.90 2.48
CA GLY A 56 10.25 -18.31 1.45
C GLY A 56 9.75 -19.40 0.49
N THR A 57 8.51 -19.85 0.60
CA THR A 57 7.87 -20.69 -0.42
C THR A 57 7.52 -19.87 -1.66
N GLN A 58 7.38 -20.50 -2.84
CA GLN A 58 7.03 -19.78 -4.08
C GLN A 58 5.51 -19.77 -4.22
N LEU A 59 4.89 -18.58 -4.23
CA LEU A 59 3.44 -18.42 -4.44
C LEU A 59 3.06 -18.81 -5.87
N PHE A 60 3.78 -18.27 -6.84
CA PHE A 60 3.62 -18.61 -8.25
C PHE A 60 4.89 -18.28 -9.04
N ASN A 61 4.86 -18.74 -10.28
CA ASN A 61 5.88 -18.48 -11.28
C ASN A 61 5.24 -18.54 -12.67
N ILE A 62 5.33 -17.47 -13.45
CA ILE A 62 4.62 -17.32 -14.72
C ILE A 62 5.52 -17.77 -15.89
N PRO A 63 5.25 -18.90 -16.56
CA PRO A 63 6.16 -19.50 -17.54
C PRO A 63 6.47 -18.66 -18.79
N GLU A 64 5.62 -17.69 -19.12
CA GLU A 64 5.80 -16.83 -20.30
C GLU A 64 6.70 -15.63 -20.01
N ILE A 65 6.88 -15.24 -18.74
CA ILE A 65 7.62 -14.04 -18.36
C ILE A 65 9.10 -14.35 -18.31
N VAL A 66 9.92 -13.60 -19.05
CA VAL A 66 11.37 -13.66 -18.98
C VAL A 66 11.93 -12.41 -18.30
N HIS A 67 13.24 -12.24 -18.34
CA HIS A 67 13.96 -11.06 -17.89
C HIS A 67 13.35 -9.73 -18.39
N GLY A 68 13.42 -8.71 -17.55
CA GLY A 68 13.08 -7.34 -17.92
C GLY A 68 13.68 -6.29 -16.98
N ASP A 69 13.91 -5.10 -17.54
CA ASP A 69 14.61 -4.00 -16.88
C ASP A 69 13.77 -3.30 -15.78
N ARG A 70 12.43 -3.35 -15.83
CA ARG A 70 11.53 -2.62 -14.92
C ARG A 70 10.20 -3.33 -14.65
N PHE A 71 9.66 -3.08 -13.46
CA PHE A 71 8.30 -3.47 -13.09
C PHE A 71 7.74 -2.60 -11.94
N HIS A 72 6.43 -2.44 -11.93
CA HIS A 72 5.74 -1.45 -11.10
C HIS A 72 4.58 -2.13 -10.38
N LEU A 73 4.72 -2.23 -9.05
CA LEU A 73 3.78 -2.89 -8.15
C LEU A 73 3.03 -1.83 -7.35
N THR A 74 1.71 -1.71 -7.56
CA THR A 74 0.83 -0.74 -6.89
C THR A 74 -0.64 -1.11 -7.16
N ASP A 75 -1.58 -0.43 -6.53
CA ASP A 75 -3.00 -0.45 -6.91
C ASP A 75 -3.18 0.33 -8.24
N ILE A 76 -3.01 -0.36 -9.37
CA ILE A 76 -3.06 0.21 -10.73
C ILE A 76 -4.52 0.39 -11.14
N ASP A 77 -5.32 -0.65 -10.95
CA ASP A 77 -6.77 -0.62 -11.16
C ASP A 77 -7.51 -0.49 -9.82
N PRO A 78 -7.81 0.75 -9.39
CA PRO A 78 -8.54 0.99 -8.16
C PRO A 78 -10.00 0.58 -8.22
N ASP A 79 -10.51 -0.14 -9.23
CA ASP A 79 -11.80 -0.88 -9.14
C ASP A 79 -11.64 -2.42 -9.13
N ARG A 80 -10.41 -2.95 -9.27
CA ARG A 80 -10.05 -4.34 -9.01
C ARG A 80 -9.53 -4.50 -7.57
N PRO A 81 -10.06 -5.44 -6.76
CA PRO A 81 -9.48 -5.70 -5.44
C PRO A 81 -8.06 -6.24 -5.55
N GLY A 82 -7.16 -5.70 -4.73
CA GLY A 82 -5.75 -6.08 -4.68
C GLY A 82 -4.83 -5.09 -5.38
N LEU A 83 -3.58 -5.52 -5.56
CA LEU A 83 -2.55 -4.78 -6.29
C LEU A 83 -2.39 -5.38 -7.70
N GLU A 84 -1.68 -4.68 -8.57
CA GLU A 84 -1.22 -5.19 -9.86
C GLU A 84 0.27 -4.93 -10.07
N ASN A 85 0.89 -5.80 -10.87
CA ASN A 85 2.27 -5.63 -11.32
C ASN A 85 2.32 -5.39 -12.84
N PHE A 86 2.73 -4.19 -13.24
CA PHE A 86 2.99 -3.86 -14.64
C PHE A 86 4.46 -4.09 -14.98
N ILE A 87 4.73 -4.92 -15.97
CA ILE A 87 6.08 -5.34 -16.36
C ILE A 87 6.42 -5.02 -17.81
N ILE A 88 7.71 -4.90 -18.09
CA ILE A 88 8.27 -4.90 -19.45
C ILE A 88 9.11 -6.15 -19.67
N GLN A 89 9.34 -6.52 -20.93
CA GLN A 89 10.02 -7.76 -21.30
C GLN A 89 11.14 -7.50 -22.28
N GLN A 90 12.27 -8.19 -22.10
CA GLN A 90 13.43 -8.06 -22.98
C GLN A 90 13.66 -9.35 -23.73
N ASN A 91 13.65 -9.25 -25.05
CA ASN A 91 13.96 -10.35 -25.96
C ASN A 91 13.11 -11.61 -25.69
N ASN A 92 11.84 -11.42 -25.27
CA ASN A 92 10.94 -12.53 -25.03
C ASN A 92 10.63 -13.28 -26.33
N ALA A 93 10.86 -14.59 -26.35
CA ALA A 93 10.72 -15.43 -27.53
C ALA A 93 9.27 -15.54 -28.06
N THR A 94 8.26 -15.31 -27.22
CA THR A 94 6.85 -15.28 -27.66
C THR A 94 6.45 -13.94 -28.28
N GLY A 95 7.32 -12.93 -28.20
CA GLY A 95 7.02 -11.55 -28.57
C GLY A 95 6.29 -10.76 -27.49
N LEU A 96 6.06 -11.33 -26.29
CA LEU A 96 5.47 -10.60 -25.17
C LEU A 96 6.35 -9.38 -24.85
N ALA A 97 5.76 -8.20 -24.88
CA ALA A 97 6.47 -6.93 -24.74
C ALA A 97 6.21 -6.29 -23.37
N THR A 98 4.95 -6.29 -22.93
CA THR A 98 4.54 -5.85 -21.61
C THR A 98 3.39 -6.71 -21.10
N ALA A 99 3.19 -6.74 -19.79
CA ALA A 99 2.05 -7.42 -19.20
C ALA A 99 1.59 -6.75 -17.90
N LEU A 100 0.36 -7.04 -17.51
CA LEU A 100 -0.24 -6.67 -16.24
C LEU A 100 -0.79 -7.95 -15.61
N PHE A 101 -0.43 -8.24 -14.38
CA PHE A 101 -0.87 -9.43 -13.66
C PHE A 101 -1.09 -9.16 -12.17
N ASP A 102 -1.85 -10.05 -11.54
CA ASP A 102 -2.11 -10.06 -10.10
C ASP A 102 -0.88 -10.63 -9.35
N PRO A 103 -0.23 -9.85 -8.47
CA PRO A 103 1.04 -10.21 -7.86
C PRO A 103 0.94 -11.18 -6.68
N GLY A 104 -0.27 -11.55 -6.23
CA GLY A 104 -0.48 -12.57 -5.20
C GLY A 104 -0.80 -13.95 -5.79
N SER A 105 -1.39 -14.00 -6.98
CA SER A 105 -1.81 -15.24 -7.65
C SER A 105 -1.05 -15.57 -8.94
N GLY A 106 -0.41 -14.58 -9.55
CA GLY A 106 0.19 -14.68 -10.89
C GLY A 106 -0.83 -14.68 -12.03
N GLU A 107 -2.11 -14.39 -11.76
CA GLU A 107 -3.14 -14.36 -12.79
C GLU A 107 -2.89 -13.23 -13.79
N MET A 108 -2.74 -13.58 -15.08
CA MET A 108 -2.54 -12.61 -16.14
C MET A 108 -3.81 -11.80 -16.39
N ILE A 109 -3.77 -10.50 -16.11
CA ILE A 109 -4.89 -9.57 -16.35
C ILE A 109 -4.88 -9.14 -17.82
N ARG A 110 -3.71 -8.75 -18.35
CA ARG A 110 -3.51 -8.34 -19.75
C ARG A 110 -2.10 -8.66 -20.23
N LYS A 111 -1.99 -8.89 -21.55
CA LYS A 111 -0.73 -9.15 -22.27
C LYS A 111 -0.69 -8.33 -23.55
N TRP A 112 0.47 -7.74 -23.86
CA TRP A 112 0.70 -7.02 -25.10
C TRP A 112 1.94 -7.59 -25.79
N TYR A 113 1.78 -7.93 -27.07
CA TYR A 113 2.83 -8.51 -27.89
C TYR A 113 3.34 -7.47 -28.88
N ALA A 114 4.66 -7.43 -29.07
CA ALA A 114 5.29 -6.69 -30.14
C ALA A 114 5.20 -7.49 -31.45
N GLY A 115 5.34 -6.79 -32.59
CA GLY A 115 5.36 -7.43 -33.92
C GLY A 115 6.61 -8.28 -34.20
N ALA A 116 7.62 -8.19 -33.32
CA ALA A 116 8.86 -8.97 -33.37
C ALA A 116 9.45 -9.08 -31.95
N ILE A 117 10.40 -10.00 -31.77
CA ILE A 117 11.22 -10.07 -30.55
C ILE A 117 11.96 -8.73 -30.41
N VAL A 118 11.79 -8.08 -29.26
CA VAL A 118 12.32 -6.73 -29.01
C VAL A 118 12.80 -6.60 -27.57
N ASP A 119 13.80 -5.76 -27.38
CA ASP A 119 14.21 -5.27 -26.07
C ASP A 119 13.30 -4.09 -25.68
N VAL A 120 12.29 -4.35 -24.85
CA VAL A 120 11.53 -3.28 -24.18
C VAL A 120 12.34 -2.82 -22.96
N GLY A 121 13.30 -1.91 -23.20
CA GLY A 121 14.24 -1.49 -22.16
C GLY A 121 13.70 -0.47 -21.15
N ARG A 122 12.54 0.16 -21.38
CA ARG A 122 11.93 1.11 -20.42
C ARG A 122 10.42 1.00 -20.38
N GLY A 123 9.87 1.25 -19.20
CA GLY A 123 8.44 1.39 -18.92
C GLY A 123 8.20 2.19 -17.66
N LEU A 124 6.96 2.63 -17.47
CA LEU A 124 6.48 3.36 -16.30
C LEU A 124 5.02 3.02 -16.04
N ALA A 125 4.63 2.96 -14.77
CA ALA A 125 3.25 3.07 -14.32
C ALA A 125 3.09 4.30 -13.41
N ALA A 126 2.22 5.23 -13.76
CA ALA A 126 1.93 6.45 -13.00
C ALA A 126 0.55 7.01 -13.40
N ASP A 127 -0.22 7.53 -12.44
CA ASP A 127 -1.41 8.33 -12.76
C ASP A 127 -0.96 9.64 -13.40
N ILE A 128 -1.19 9.80 -14.70
CA ILE A 128 -0.68 10.94 -15.48
C ILE A 128 -1.77 11.64 -16.29
N ASP A 129 -2.93 11.00 -16.47
CA ASP A 129 -4.06 11.56 -17.19
C ASP A 129 -5.32 11.58 -16.31
N PRO A 130 -5.68 12.73 -15.70
CA PRO A 130 -6.79 12.83 -14.76
C PRO A 130 -8.18 12.56 -15.38
N ALA A 131 -8.27 12.39 -16.71
CA ALA A 131 -9.50 11.95 -17.36
C ALA A 131 -9.83 10.46 -17.13
N PHE A 132 -8.86 9.68 -16.64
CA PHE A 132 -9.01 8.25 -16.39
C PHE A 132 -8.64 7.94 -14.94
N LYS A 133 -9.53 7.24 -14.23
CA LYS A 133 -9.26 6.79 -12.88
C LYS A 133 -8.29 5.61 -12.91
N GLY A 134 -7.30 5.63 -12.03
CA GLY A 134 -6.29 4.59 -11.88
C GLY A 134 -4.91 5.04 -12.38
N VAL A 135 -4.02 4.09 -12.52
CA VAL A 135 -2.64 4.33 -12.92
C VAL A 135 -2.47 3.97 -14.39
N GLU A 136 -2.07 4.93 -15.22
CA GLU A 136 -1.68 4.64 -16.60
C GLU A 136 -0.33 3.91 -16.62
N PHE A 137 -0.10 3.18 -17.70
CA PHE A 137 1.19 2.56 -17.96
C PHE A 137 1.55 2.60 -19.45
N PHE A 138 2.85 2.71 -19.70
CA PHE A 138 3.43 2.78 -21.05
C PHE A 138 4.88 2.31 -21.05
N SER A 139 5.41 2.09 -22.24
CA SER A 139 6.79 1.63 -22.44
C SER A 139 7.42 2.26 -23.69
N THR A 140 8.58 1.77 -24.10
CA THR A 140 9.14 2.08 -25.41
C THR A 140 8.31 1.50 -26.56
N GLN A 141 7.33 0.63 -26.28
CA GLN A 141 6.32 0.22 -27.25
C GLN A 141 5.23 1.30 -27.42
N PRO A 142 4.62 1.43 -28.61
CA PRO A 142 3.62 2.46 -28.89
C PRO A 142 2.43 2.47 -27.94
N GLY A 143 2.08 3.67 -27.47
CA GLY A 143 0.84 3.97 -26.78
C GLY A 143 0.93 4.09 -25.25
N VAL A 144 -0.05 4.78 -24.70
CA VAL A 144 -0.32 4.84 -23.25
C VAL A 144 -1.64 4.14 -22.98
N PHE A 145 -1.66 3.28 -21.98
CA PHE A 145 -2.82 2.49 -21.58
C PHE A 145 -3.30 2.93 -20.22
N ASN A 146 -4.62 3.00 -20.04
CA ASN A 146 -5.22 3.22 -18.73
C ASN A 146 -5.19 1.93 -17.89
N ALA A 147 -5.60 2.04 -16.62
CA ALA A 147 -5.67 0.93 -15.68
C ALA A 147 -6.44 -0.32 -16.17
N LYS A 148 -7.42 -0.15 -17.08
CA LYS A 148 -8.20 -1.25 -17.66
C LYS A 148 -7.50 -1.95 -18.85
N GLY A 149 -6.31 -1.49 -19.21
CA GLY A 149 -5.56 -1.93 -20.38
C GLY A 149 -6.10 -1.41 -21.71
N LYS A 150 -6.93 -0.35 -21.70
CA LYS A 150 -7.38 0.32 -22.92
C LYS A 150 -6.34 1.35 -23.33
N GLN A 151 -5.91 1.32 -24.58
CA GLN A 151 -5.06 2.38 -25.13
C GLN A 151 -5.85 3.70 -25.17
N ILE A 152 -5.33 4.73 -24.52
CA ILE A 152 -5.94 6.07 -24.43
C ILE A 152 -5.15 7.11 -25.23
N HIS A 153 -3.85 6.90 -25.42
CA HIS A 153 -3.00 7.73 -26.28
C HIS A 153 -2.25 6.87 -27.29
N ALA A 154 -2.15 7.33 -28.54
CA ALA A 154 -1.45 6.63 -29.63
C ALA A 154 0.07 6.79 -29.55
N THR A 155 0.53 7.91 -29.01
CA THR A 155 1.93 8.24 -28.79
C THR A 155 2.21 8.43 -27.30
N GLN A 156 3.48 8.38 -26.93
CA GLN A 156 3.95 8.43 -25.55
C GLN A 156 5.31 9.13 -25.50
N PRO A 157 5.72 9.73 -24.37
CA PRO A 157 7.08 10.18 -24.18
C PRO A 157 8.01 8.98 -23.94
N PHE A 158 9.32 9.20 -23.99
CA PHE A 158 10.27 8.21 -23.50
C PHE A 158 10.01 7.94 -21.99
N PRO A 159 9.85 6.68 -21.54
CA PRO A 159 9.45 6.40 -20.14
C PRO A 159 10.53 6.81 -19.12
N PRO A 160 10.25 7.80 -18.26
CA PRO A 160 11.17 8.23 -17.20
C PRO A 160 10.92 7.44 -15.91
N GLU A 161 11.33 7.99 -14.77
CA GLU A 161 10.79 7.65 -13.44
C GLU A 161 9.75 8.71 -13.03
N ALA A 162 8.98 8.45 -11.97
CA ALA A 162 7.89 9.34 -11.52
C ALA A 162 8.13 9.92 -10.11
N ILE A 163 7.51 11.08 -9.85
CA ILE A 163 7.59 11.83 -8.59
C ILE A 163 6.26 12.54 -8.31
N TRP A 164 5.76 12.54 -7.07
CA TRP A 164 4.67 13.45 -6.67
C TRP A 164 5.25 14.79 -6.25
N TRP A 165 5.05 15.85 -7.04
CA TRP A 165 5.73 17.13 -6.85
C TRP A 165 4.80 18.32 -6.68
N ASP A 166 3.80 18.47 -7.56
CA ASP A 166 2.92 19.63 -7.52
C ASP A 166 1.74 19.45 -6.56
N ALA A 167 0.69 20.27 -6.69
CA ALA A 167 -0.39 20.30 -5.70
C ALA A 167 -1.49 19.26 -5.96
N ASP A 168 -1.62 18.78 -7.20
CA ASP A 168 -2.63 17.77 -7.55
C ASP A 168 -2.15 16.34 -7.23
N LEU A 169 -3.00 15.36 -7.49
CA LEU A 169 -2.74 13.95 -7.16
C LEU A 169 -2.17 13.15 -8.33
N SER A 170 -2.16 13.72 -9.54
CA SER A 170 -1.45 13.08 -10.64
C SER A 170 0.05 13.15 -10.35
N ARG A 171 0.79 12.19 -10.90
CA ARG A 171 2.20 12.02 -10.64
C ARG A 171 3.01 12.66 -11.76
N GLU A 172 3.99 13.46 -11.38
CA GLU A 172 4.95 14.07 -12.29
C GLU A 172 6.03 13.07 -12.70
N LEU A 173 6.87 13.53 -13.62
CA LEU A 173 7.93 12.76 -14.25
C LEU A 173 9.30 13.38 -13.91
N LEU A 174 10.24 12.53 -13.48
CA LEU A 174 11.64 12.90 -13.37
C LEU A 174 12.20 13.13 -14.77
N ALA A 175 12.43 14.39 -15.11
CA ALA A 175 12.86 14.80 -16.43
C ALA A 175 14.37 14.99 -16.49
N THR A 176 14.91 14.84 -17.70
CA THR A 176 16.30 15.16 -18.00
C THR A 176 16.37 16.22 -19.09
N VAL A 177 17.32 17.15 -18.98
CA VAL A 177 17.57 18.20 -19.97
C VAL A 177 18.78 17.81 -20.81
N GLY A 178 18.64 17.87 -22.13
CA GLY A 178 19.70 17.46 -23.06
C GLY A 178 19.83 15.94 -23.21
N SER A 179 20.79 15.50 -24.02
CA SER A 179 20.95 14.09 -24.41
C SER A 179 21.78 13.25 -23.44
N SER A 180 22.42 13.85 -22.44
CA SER A 180 23.32 13.17 -21.50
C SER A 180 22.58 12.46 -20.35
N ALA A 181 21.28 12.73 -20.17
CA ALA A 181 20.47 12.22 -19.05
C ALA A 181 21.01 12.56 -17.64
N THR A 182 21.84 13.59 -17.51
CA THR A 182 22.51 13.97 -16.24
C THR A 182 22.06 15.32 -15.68
N SER A 183 21.33 16.13 -16.46
CA SER A 183 20.81 17.43 -16.01
C SER A 183 19.36 17.28 -15.53
N PRO A 184 19.09 17.34 -14.21
CA PRO A 184 17.76 17.08 -13.68
C PRO A 184 16.75 18.22 -13.88
N ALA A 185 15.48 17.83 -14.04
CA ALA A 185 14.32 18.69 -14.07
C ALA A 185 13.08 17.88 -13.64
N ILE A 186 11.93 18.55 -13.48
CA ILE A 186 10.64 17.89 -13.27
C ILE A 186 9.70 18.34 -14.38
N SER A 187 8.98 17.39 -14.95
CA SER A 187 8.00 17.62 -16.00
C SER A 187 6.67 16.96 -15.65
N LYS A 188 5.58 17.48 -16.22
CA LYS A 188 4.25 16.87 -16.15
C LYS A 188 3.87 16.33 -17.52
N PHE A 189 3.16 15.21 -17.55
CA PHE A 189 2.58 14.70 -18.79
C PHE A 189 1.55 15.68 -19.34
N ASN A 190 1.43 15.75 -20.67
CA ASN A 190 0.44 16.60 -21.32
C ASN A 190 -0.49 15.74 -22.18
N PRO A 191 -1.71 15.41 -21.72
CA PRO A 191 -2.66 14.63 -22.49
C PRO A 191 -3.02 15.23 -23.86
N ALA A 192 -2.90 16.55 -24.02
CA ALA A 192 -3.12 17.22 -25.31
C ALA A 192 -1.93 17.09 -26.28
N ASN A 193 -0.75 16.69 -25.79
CA ASN A 193 0.43 16.41 -26.59
C ASN A 193 1.19 15.19 -26.02
N PRO A 194 0.63 13.97 -26.17
CA PRO A 194 1.08 12.79 -25.45
C PRO A 194 2.45 12.26 -25.91
N ALA A 195 3.01 12.76 -27.01
CA ALA A 195 4.39 12.45 -27.42
C ALA A 195 5.46 13.19 -26.59
N GLY A 196 5.07 14.22 -25.82
CA GLY A 196 5.98 15.09 -25.08
C GLY A 196 5.61 15.24 -23.61
N VAL A 197 6.44 16.02 -22.91
CA VAL A 197 6.23 16.40 -21.51
C VAL A 197 6.44 17.90 -21.37
N SER A 198 5.76 18.51 -20.41
CA SER A 198 5.90 19.94 -20.11
C SER A 198 6.80 20.11 -18.88
N ARG A 199 7.95 20.76 -19.02
CA ARG A 199 8.82 21.05 -17.87
C ARG A 199 8.14 22.04 -16.93
N ILE A 200 7.97 21.64 -15.68
CA ILE A 200 7.35 22.47 -14.62
C ILE A 200 8.37 22.98 -13.60
N TYR A 201 9.54 22.33 -13.49
CA TYR A 201 10.60 22.76 -12.60
C TYR A 201 11.98 22.50 -13.20
N THR A 202 12.91 23.44 -13.01
CA THR A 202 14.30 23.33 -13.48
C THR A 202 15.21 23.19 -12.28
N ILE A 203 15.97 22.09 -12.22
CA ILE A 203 16.85 21.76 -11.09
C ILE A 203 18.32 21.99 -11.46
N TYR A 204 18.76 21.46 -12.61
CA TYR A 204 20.18 21.33 -12.99
C TYR A 204 21.04 22.60 -12.89
N ASN A 205 20.45 23.77 -13.06
CA ASN A 205 21.13 25.05 -13.02
C ASN A 205 20.40 26.13 -12.18
N GLU A 206 19.49 25.73 -11.29
CA GLU A 206 18.77 26.70 -10.43
C GLU A 206 19.74 27.55 -9.60
N THR A 207 20.79 26.94 -9.07
CA THR A 207 21.83 27.60 -8.26
C THR A 207 23.23 27.14 -8.66
N THR A 208 24.20 28.06 -8.75
CA THR A 208 25.61 27.74 -9.05
C THR A 208 26.21 26.84 -7.96
N PRO A 209 27.08 25.85 -8.27
CA PRO A 209 27.66 25.50 -9.59
C PRO A 209 26.75 24.64 -10.49
N GLY A 210 25.47 24.52 -10.16
CA GLY A 210 24.54 23.56 -10.73
C GLY A 210 24.65 22.20 -10.05
N VAL A 211 23.80 21.27 -10.48
CA VAL A 211 23.73 19.92 -9.96
C VAL A 211 23.63 18.91 -11.09
N TYR A 212 24.02 17.68 -10.79
CA TYR A 212 23.86 16.56 -11.70
C TYR A 212 23.23 15.35 -10.99
N GLN A 213 22.64 14.48 -11.79
CA GLN A 213 22.19 13.15 -11.41
C GLN A 213 22.97 12.09 -12.19
N ALA A 214 22.92 10.83 -11.74
CA ALA A 214 23.59 9.74 -12.44
C ALA A 214 22.96 9.50 -13.83
N TYR A 215 23.76 8.93 -14.75
CA TYR A 215 23.31 8.56 -16.09
C TYR A 215 22.05 7.69 -16.04
N GLY A 216 21.14 7.92 -17.01
CA GLY A 216 19.85 7.26 -17.06
C GLY A 216 18.75 7.98 -16.28
N GLY A 217 18.97 9.23 -15.85
CA GLY A 217 17.97 10.03 -15.17
C GLY A 217 17.71 9.59 -13.72
N ARG A 218 18.76 9.11 -13.04
CA ARG A 218 18.65 8.48 -11.72
C ARG A 218 19.23 9.41 -10.64
N PRO A 219 18.39 10.11 -9.86
CA PRO A 219 18.88 10.85 -8.71
C PRO A 219 19.51 9.91 -7.68
N GLN A 220 20.34 10.49 -6.82
CA GLN A 220 20.95 9.79 -5.69
C GLN A 220 19.87 9.28 -4.73
N PHE A 221 18.78 10.04 -4.58
CA PHE A 221 17.55 9.62 -3.91
C PHE A 221 16.37 10.50 -4.34
N TRP A 222 15.15 9.96 -4.32
CA TRP A 222 13.92 10.74 -4.35
C TRP A 222 12.83 10.02 -3.55
N GLY A 223 11.98 10.81 -2.90
CA GLY A 223 10.89 10.33 -2.08
C GLY A 223 10.54 11.30 -0.96
N ASP A 224 9.39 11.10 -0.32
CA ASP A 224 8.95 11.87 0.85
C ASP A 224 9.91 11.61 2.02
N ILE A 225 10.71 12.61 2.38
CA ILE A 225 11.63 12.54 3.54
C ILE A 225 11.47 13.74 4.46
N LEU A 226 10.76 14.79 4.04
CA LEU A 226 10.53 16.03 4.76
C LEU A 226 9.16 16.60 4.42
N GLY A 227 8.57 17.39 5.32
CA GLY A 227 7.39 18.19 4.99
C GLY A 227 6.09 17.39 4.93
N ASP A 228 5.35 17.50 3.82
CA ASP A 228 4.09 16.79 3.60
C ASP A 228 4.30 15.53 2.74
N TRP A 229 3.24 15.03 2.09
CA TRP A 229 3.27 13.75 1.38
C TRP A 229 4.02 13.78 0.05
N ARG A 230 4.35 14.96 -0.46
CA ARG A 230 5.03 15.10 -1.75
C ARG A 230 6.50 14.75 -1.60
N GLU A 231 7.09 14.33 -2.70
CA GLU A 231 8.41 13.70 -2.69
C GLU A 231 9.52 14.75 -2.89
N GLU A 232 10.57 14.67 -2.07
CA GLU A 232 11.80 15.42 -2.29
C GLU A 232 12.65 14.79 -3.41
N TYR A 233 13.49 15.63 -4.02
CA TYR A 233 14.50 15.23 -4.99
C TYR A 233 15.91 15.53 -4.45
N LEU A 234 16.77 14.52 -4.34
CA LEU A 234 18.14 14.66 -3.82
C LEU A 234 19.18 14.41 -4.91
N CYS A 235 20.08 15.36 -5.11
CA CYS A 235 21.20 15.25 -6.04
C CYS A 235 22.50 15.89 -5.54
N VAL A 236 23.57 15.81 -6.33
CA VAL A 236 24.92 16.28 -5.98
C VAL A 236 25.26 17.54 -6.78
N ALA A 237 25.93 18.52 -6.15
CA ALA A 237 26.47 19.68 -6.86
C ALA A 237 27.51 19.28 -7.92
N ASN A 238 27.62 20.04 -9.02
CA ASN A 238 28.53 19.71 -10.13
C ASN A 238 30.01 19.63 -9.73
N ASP A 239 30.41 20.30 -8.65
CA ASP A 239 31.76 20.25 -8.09
C ASP A 239 31.91 19.23 -6.93
N ASN A 240 30.86 18.45 -6.66
CA ASN A 240 30.76 17.48 -5.56
C ASN A 240 30.92 18.06 -4.15
N SER A 241 30.73 19.37 -3.97
CA SER A 241 30.90 20.02 -2.66
C SER A 241 29.76 19.75 -1.66
N GLU A 242 28.56 19.46 -2.16
CA GLU A 242 27.35 19.29 -1.34
C GLU A 242 26.31 18.37 -1.98
N LEU A 243 25.43 17.84 -1.13
CA LEU A 243 24.14 17.29 -1.53
C LEU A 243 23.08 18.39 -1.48
N ARG A 244 22.17 18.39 -2.45
CA ARG A 244 21.04 19.32 -2.50
C ARG A 244 19.73 18.56 -2.47
N ILE A 245 18.86 18.96 -1.56
CA ILE A 245 17.49 18.44 -1.44
C ILE A 245 16.55 19.53 -1.93
N TYR A 246 15.73 19.18 -2.92
CA TYR A 246 14.70 20.04 -3.48
C TYR A 246 13.35 19.53 -3.01
N THR A 247 12.52 20.43 -2.50
CA THR A 247 11.15 20.14 -2.01
C THR A 247 10.16 21.08 -2.72
N PRO A 248 8.90 20.66 -2.93
CA PRO A 248 7.87 21.51 -3.52
C PRO A 248 7.68 22.84 -2.77
N LYS A 249 7.61 23.94 -3.52
CA LYS A 249 7.39 25.30 -2.97
C LYS A 249 5.91 25.70 -2.93
N THR A 250 5.03 24.90 -3.52
CA THR A 250 3.58 25.14 -3.57
C THR A 250 2.88 24.51 -2.37
N SER A 251 1.72 25.04 -1.97
CA SER A 251 0.87 24.38 -0.98
C SER A 251 0.13 23.20 -1.62
N SER A 252 0.09 22.05 -0.94
CA SER A 252 -0.81 20.97 -1.33
C SER A 252 -2.26 21.30 -0.98
N ILE A 253 -3.20 20.82 -1.80
CA ILE A 253 -4.63 20.87 -1.50
C ILE A 253 -5.13 19.59 -0.80
N THR A 254 -4.26 18.58 -0.69
CA THR A 254 -4.57 17.28 -0.08
C THR A 254 -3.65 17.05 1.12
N ARG A 255 -4.21 16.53 2.21
CA ARG A 255 -3.42 16.06 3.35
C ARG A 255 -3.44 14.54 3.39
N LEU A 256 -2.27 13.94 3.24
CA LEU A 256 -2.04 12.51 3.42
C LEU A 256 -1.07 12.29 4.59
N TYR A 257 -1.02 11.06 5.09
CA TYR A 257 0.11 10.65 5.92
C TYR A 257 1.39 10.74 5.09
N THR A 258 2.52 10.99 5.75
CA THR A 258 3.82 10.82 5.08
C THR A 258 3.87 9.43 4.43
N LEU A 259 4.31 9.37 3.18
CA LEU A 259 4.41 8.14 2.41
C LEU A 259 5.41 7.18 3.06
N MET A 260 6.36 7.68 3.84
CA MET A 260 7.27 6.84 4.65
C MET A 260 6.56 6.07 5.78
N HIS A 261 5.29 6.36 6.06
CA HIS A 261 4.45 5.54 6.95
C HIS A 261 3.60 4.50 6.20
N ASN A 262 3.62 4.50 4.87
CA ASN A 262 3.08 3.39 4.08
C ASN A 262 4.13 2.26 4.01
N PRO A 263 3.80 1.02 4.41
CA PRO A 263 4.79 -0.06 4.52
C PRO A 263 5.46 -0.38 3.17
N GLN A 264 4.67 -0.53 2.11
CA GLN A 264 5.19 -0.79 0.77
C GLN A 264 6.11 0.34 0.29
N TYR A 265 5.68 1.59 0.37
CA TYR A 265 6.49 2.73 -0.08
C TYR A 265 7.81 2.82 0.70
N ARG A 266 7.74 2.68 2.03
CA ARG A 266 8.90 2.80 2.92
C ARG A 266 9.95 1.74 2.64
N VAL A 267 9.55 0.49 2.39
CA VAL A 267 10.48 -0.60 2.08
C VAL A 267 11.04 -0.40 0.67
N GLN A 268 10.22 -0.04 -0.32
CA GLN A 268 10.67 0.22 -1.68
C GLN A 268 11.70 1.36 -1.76
N ALA A 269 11.61 2.39 -0.91
CA ALA A 269 12.61 3.46 -0.82
C ALA A 269 14.03 2.96 -0.46
N THR A 270 14.14 1.71 0.01
CA THR A 270 15.42 1.08 0.38
C THR A 270 15.91 0.03 -0.61
N THR A 271 15.07 -0.42 -1.55
CA THR A 271 15.48 -1.45 -2.52
C THR A 271 16.53 -0.90 -3.49
N LYS A 272 17.35 -1.80 -4.03
CA LYS A 272 18.50 -1.49 -4.88
C LYS A 272 18.50 -2.38 -6.12
N GLY A 273 19.17 -1.87 -7.15
CA GLY A 273 19.12 -2.41 -8.50
C GLY A 273 19.10 -1.27 -9.51
N TYR A 274 18.42 -1.45 -10.64
CA TYR A 274 17.93 -0.36 -11.46
C TYR A 274 16.82 0.34 -10.67
N VAL A 275 17.23 1.37 -9.95
CA VAL A 275 16.34 2.17 -9.09
C VAL A 275 15.16 2.66 -9.90
N GLN A 276 13.98 2.42 -9.35
CA GLN A 276 12.67 2.76 -9.90
C GLN A 276 11.85 3.53 -8.86
N ALA A 277 10.80 4.22 -9.29
CA ALA A 277 9.91 4.95 -8.40
C ALA A 277 9.35 4.06 -7.28
N ASN A 278 9.15 4.66 -6.11
CA ASN A 278 8.49 4.03 -4.97
C ASN A 278 6.97 4.08 -5.15
N TYR A 279 6.27 3.04 -4.70
CA TYR A 279 4.82 2.93 -4.80
C TYR A 279 4.19 2.65 -3.45
N VAL A 280 3.00 3.18 -3.23
CA VAL A 280 2.16 2.89 -2.07
C VAL A 280 1.30 1.64 -2.31
N ASP A 281 0.83 1.01 -1.24
CA ASP A 281 -0.10 -0.14 -1.26
C ASP A 281 -1.60 0.23 -1.45
N TYR A 282 -1.86 1.46 -1.88
CA TYR A 282 -3.20 1.98 -2.19
C TYR A 282 -3.14 2.89 -3.41
N TYR A 283 -4.25 3.13 -4.09
CA TYR A 283 -4.27 4.06 -5.20
C TYR A 283 -4.07 5.52 -4.74
N LEU A 284 -2.91 6.09 -5.08
CA LEU A 284 -2.57 7.51 -4.89
C LEU A 284 -2.59 8.21 -6.25
N GLY A 285 -3.71 8.87 -6.54
CA GLY A 285 -3.99 9.46 -7.84
C GLY A 285 -5.27 10.29 -7.88
N THR A 286 -5.58 10.85 -9.05
CA THR A 286 -6.77 11.68 -9.28
C THR A 286 -8.05 10.91 -8.97
N GLY A 287 -8.85 11.44 -8.04
CA GLY A 287 -10.10 10.80 -7.63
C GLY A 287 -9.93 9.63 -6.67
N MET A 288 -8.75 9.48 -6.05
CA MET A 288 -8.57 8.58 -4.91
C MET A 288 -9.56 8.91 -3.78
N THR A 289 -9.85 7.89 -2.97
CA THR A 289 -10.51 8.09 -1.67
C THR A 289 -9.47 8.21 -0.56
N PRO A 290 -9.83 8.70 0.63
CA PRO A 290 -8.91 8.71 1.76
C PRO A 290 -8.26 7.34 1.96
N PRO A 291 -6.93 7.25 2.12
CA PRO A 291 -6.24 5.98 2.32
C PRO A 291 -6.49 5.46 3.73
N GLN A 292 -6.26 4.15 3.92
CA GLN A 292 -6.28 3.55 5.24
C GLN A 292 -5.25 4.23 6.16
N PRO A 293 -5.56 4.41 7.46
CA PRO A 293 -4.55 4.76 8.45
C PRO A 293 -3.39 3.75 8.40
N PRO A 294 -2.14 4.18 8.51
CA PRO A 294 -1.00 3.27 8.42
C PRO A 294 -0.96 2.27 9.60
N PRO A 295 -0.35 1.08 9.42
CA PRO A 295 -0.25 0.06 10.47
C PRO A 295 0.56 0.51 11.69
N MET A 296 1.39 1.55 11.55
CA MET A 296 2.18 2.14 12.63
C MET A 296 1.34 3.03 13.55
N VAL A 297 0.32 2.45 14.18
CA VAL A 297 -0.51 3.12 15.18
C VAL A 297 0.15 2.96 16.55
N GLY A 298 0.69 4.05 17.10
CA GLY A 298 1.15 4.05 18.49
C GLY A 298 -0.04 3.80 19.43
N ALA A 299 0.10 2.87 20.37
CA ALA A 299 -0.87 2.63 21.43
C ALA A 299 -0.17 2.47 22.78
N ASP A 300 -0.87 2.80 23.86
CA ASP A 300 -0.35 2.63 25.22
C ASP A 300 -0.18 1.16 25.59
N LEU A 301 -1.09 0.31 25.11
CA LEU A 301 -1.21 -1.09 25.50
C LEU A 301 -1.43 -1.98 24.28
N LEU A 302 -0.71 -3.12 24.24
CA LEU A 302 -0.80 -4.09 23.15
C LEU A 302 -1.39 -5.41 23.66
N TRP A 303 -2.34 -5.97 22.92
CA TRP A 303 -2.92 -7.27 23.24
C TRP A 303 -2.01 -8.42 22.79
N ARG A 304 -1.75 -9.39 23.67
CA ARG A 304 -0.94 -10.59 23.37
C ARG A 304 -1.62 -11.93 23.65
N GLY A 305 -2.84 -11.93 24.20
CA GLY A 305 -3.69 -13.13 24.25
C GLY A 305 -3.83 -13.84 25.60
N THR A 306 -3.98 -13.13 26.71
CA THR A 306 -4.27 -13.77 28.02
C THR A 306 -5.18 -12.93 28.91
N GLY A 307 -6.16 -13.56 29.57
CA GLY A 307 -6.98 -12.95 30.64
C GLY A 307 -8.19 -12.14 30.14
N PRO A 308 -9.07 -11.68 31.05
CA PRO A 308 -10.16 -10.78 30.70
C PRO A 308 -9.65 -9.35 30.46
N TRP A 309 -10.43 -8.54 29.74
CA TRP A 309 -10.27 -7.10 29.72
C TRP A 309 -11.16 -6.48 30.80
N ASP A 310 -10.53 -6.11 31.91
CA ASP A 310 -11.15 -5.44 33.05
C ASP A 310 -10.43 -4.12 33.37
N ASN A 311 -10.91 -3.41 34.39
CA ASN A 311 -10.21 -2.23 34.91
C ASN A 311 -9.25 -2.65 36.02
N THR A 312 -7.95 -2.38 35.81
CA THR A 312 -6.89 -2.42 36.83
C THR A 312 -6.65 -3.76 37.55
N THR A 313 -7.38 -4.83 37.21
CA THR A 313 -7.36 -6.08 37.98
C THR A 313 -6.45 -7.10 37.33
N SER A 314 -6.59 -7.34 36.03
CA SER A 314 -5.81 -8.34 35.30
C SER A 314 -4.67 -7.70 34.50
N ASN A 315 -3.49 -8.31 34.56
CA ASN A 315 -2.34 -7.93 33.74
C ASN A 315 -2.42 -8.54 32.33
N SER A 316 -3.53 -8.32 31.64
CA SER A 316 -3.87 -8.95 30.36
C SER A 316 -3.23 -8.25 29.15
N TRP A 317 -2.67 -7.06 29.36
CA TRP A 317 -2.07 -6.22 28.33
C TRP A 317 -0.56 -6.26 28.40
N THR A 318 0.11 -5.77 27.35
CA THR A 318 1.54 -5.50 27.39
C THR A 318 1.84 -4.03 27.17
N GLN A 319 2.77 -3.50 27.95
CA GLN A 319 3.30 -2.15 27.84
C GLN A 319 4.82 -2.24 27.85
N SER A 320 5.47 -1.71 26.80
CA SER A 320 6.94 -1.74 26.67
C SER A 320 7.55 -3.15 26.87
N GLY A 321 6.85 -4.18 26.41
CA GLY A 321 7.30 -5.58 26.48
C GLY A 321 7.01 -6.30 27.80
N ALA A 322 6.43 -5.64 28.80
CA ALA A 322 6.04 -6.24 30.08
C ALA A 322 4.52 -6.33 30.21
N ASN A 323 4.02 -7.32 30.95
CA ASN A 323 2.59 -7.43 31.26
C ASN A 323 2.13 -6.24 32.11
N ALA A 324 0.96 -5.69 31.80
CA ALA A 324 0.42 -4.48 32.39
C ALA A 324 -1.12 -4.59 32.53
N PRO A 325 -1.71 -3.93 33.53
CA PRO A 325 -3.16 -3.81 33.64
C PRO A 325 -3.70 -2.71 32.71
N PHE A 326 -4.98 -2.82 32.36
CA PHE A 326 -5.67 -1.73 31.68
C PHE A 326 -6.09 -0.62 32.66
N THR A 327 -5.98 0.63 32.24
CA THR A 327 -6.52 1.80 32.94
C THR A 327 -7.37 2.63 31.97
N ALA A 328 -8.48 3.19 32.44
CA ALA A 328 -9.36 4.02 31.62
C ALA A 328 -8.59 5.17 30.93
N GLY A 329 -9.02 5.50 29.71
CA GLY A 329 -8.39 6.50 28.85
C GLY A 329 -7.18 6.00 28.05
N LYS A 330 -6.64 4.81 28.36
CA LYS A 330 -5.54 4.22 27.59
C LYS A 330 -5.97 3.81 26.19
N SER A 331 -5.11 4.05 25.21
CA SER A 331 -5.24 3.52 23.85
C SER A 331 -4.76 2.08 23.79
N VAL A 332 -5.47 1.22 23.06
CA VAL A 332 -5.15 -0.20 22.95
C VAL A 332 -5.05 -0.65 21.49
N LEU A 333 -4.11 -1.55 21.20
CA LEU A 333 -3.88 -2.09 19.86
C LEU A 333 -3.85 -3.63 19.85
N PHE A 334 -4.55 -4.18 18.87
CA PHE A 334 -4.49 -5.57 18.42
C PHE A 334 -3.80 -5.59 17.06
N ASP A 335 -2.48 -5.84 17.08
CA ASP A 335 -1.62 -5.93 15.88
C ASP A 335 -1.49 -7.38 15.37
N ILE A 336 -0.68 -7.62 14.33
CA ILE A 336 -0.41 -8.98 13.81
C ILE A 336 0.14 -9.96 14.86
N SER A 337 0.81 -9.47 15.91
CA SER A 337 1.33 -10.32 16.98
C SER A 337 0.30 -10.64 18.07
N SER A 338 -0.89 -10.07 17.97
CA SER A 338 -1.97 -10.30 18.95
C SER A 338 -2.47 -11.75 18.94
N GLY A 339 -2.76 -12.26 20.14
CA GLY A 339 -3.33 -13.59 20.33
C GLY A 339 -4.83 -13.60 20.08
N ASN A 340 -5.32 -14.61 19.37
CA ASN A 340 -6.72 -14.74 18.96
C ASN A 340 -7.32 -16.14 19.21
N SER A 341 -6.66 -17.00 19.99
CA SER A 341 -7.12 -18.35 20.30
C SER A 341 -8.37 -18.40 21.19
N SER A 342 -8.76 -17.29 21.79
CA SER A 342 -9.95 -17.17 22.64
C SER A 342 -10.54 -15.76 22.55
N PRO A 343 -11.86 -15.60 22.76
CA PRO A 343 -12.48 -14.29 22.85
C PRO A 343 -11.87 -13.43 23.96
N VAL A 344 -11.79 -12.13 23.70
CA VAL A 344 -11.43 -11.11 24.69
C VAL A 344 -12.67 -10.82 25.53
N ALA A 345 -12.78 -11.47 26.68
CA ALA A 345 -13.92 -11.30 27.57
C ALA A 345 -13.83 -9.95 28.29
N LEU A 346 -14.82 -9.08 28.09
CA LEU A 346 -14.98 -7.86 28.86
C LEU A 346 -15.52 -8.19 30.25
N SER A 347 -14.97 -7.55 31.28
CA SER A 347 -15.50 -7.63 32.65
C SER A 347 -15.81 -6.23 33.17
N GLY A 348 -17.10 -5.96 33.37
CA GLY A 348 -17.58 -4.63 33.73
C GLY A 348 -17.48 -3.61 32.59
N VAL A 349 -17.64 -2.33 32.92
CA VAL A 349 -17.57 -1.24 31.94
C VAL A 349 -16.13 -0.78 31.79
N VAL A 350 -15.53 -0.96 30.61
CA VAL A 350 -14.17 -0.48 30.31
C VAL A 350 -14.24 0.73 29.36
N GLN A 351 -13.40 1.72 29.60
CA GLN A 351 -13.44 3.02 28.92
C GLN A 351 -12.07 3.38 28.33
N PRO A 352 -11.62 2.73 27.25
CA PRO A 352 -10.37 3.10 26.58
C PRO A 352 -10.45 4.51 25.96
N GLY A 353 -9.30 5.07 25.58
CA GLY A 353 -9.26 6.30 24.77
C GLY A 353 -9.43 5.99 23.28
N ALA A 354 -8.86 4.88 22.84
CA ALA A 354 -8.97 4.36 21.48
C ALA A 354 -8.80 2.83 21.48
N VAL A 355 -9.49 2.15 20.59
CA VAL A 355 -9.37 0.71 20.36
C VAL A 355 -9.06 0.49 18.88
N SER A 356 -7.89 -0.05 18.59
CA SER A 356 -7.46 -0.31 17.21
C SER A 356 -7.22 -1.80 17.01
N PHE A 357 -7.86 -2.36 16.00
CA PHE A 357 -7.54 -3.66 15.44
C PHE A 357 -6.89 -3.42 14.09
N TYR A 358 -5.60 -3.76 13.96
CA TYR A 358 -4.88 -3.78 12.70
C TYR A 358 -4.20 -5.14 12.60
N SER A 359 -4.99 -6.15 12.23
CA SER A 359 -4.57 -7.53 12.31
C SER A 359 -5.19 -8.33 11.17
N PRO A 360 -4.44 -9.24 10.54
CA PRO A 360 -4.97 -10.23 9.61
C PRO A 360 -5.77 -11.32 10.34
N LYS A 361 -5.60 -11.45 11.66
CA LYS A 361 -6.29 -12.45 12.46
C LYS A 361 -7.73 -12.03 12.77
N HIS A 362 -8.63 -13.02 12.82
CA HIS A 362 -9.99 -12.82 13.32
C HIS A 362 -9.98 -12.69 14.84
N HIS A 363 -10.61 -11.64 15.36
CA HIS A 363 -10.77 -11.38 16.79
C HIS A 363 -12.23 -11.36 17.21
N VAL A 364 -12.47 -11.75 18.46
CA VAL A 364 -13.79 -11.70 19.08
C VAL A 364 -13.68 -10.93 20.40
N ILE A 365 -14.50 -9.89 20.58
CA ILE A 365 -14.77 -9.27 21.87
C ILE A 365 -16.07 -9.86 22.42
N ASP A 366 -16.01 -10.45 23.59
CA ASP A 366 -17.17 -10.98 24.30
C ASP A 366 -17.65 -9.98 25.36
N GLY A 367 -18.75 -9.29 25.05
CA GLY A 367 -19.42 -8.35 25.95
C GLY A 367 -20.54 -8.96 26.80
N THR A 368 -20.56 -10.28 27.02
CA THR A 368 -21.60 -10.91 27.86
C THR A 368 -21.56 -10.43 29.31
N ALA A 369 -20.36 -10.18 29.85
CA ALA A 369 -20.13 -9.74 31.24
C ALA A 369 -19.60 -8.31 31.38
N GLY A 370 -19.57 -7.53 30.29
CA GLY A 370 -18.98 -6.21 30.27
C GLY A 370 -19.25 -5.42 28.99
N SER A 371 -18.84 -4.16 28.96
CA SER A 371 -19.08 -3.29 27.81
C SER A 371 -18.00 -2.24 27.61
N LEU A 372 -17.78 -1.88 26.34
CA LEU A 372 -17.04 -0.69 25.94
C LEU A 372 -17.93 0.57 26.06
N ALA A 373 -17.40 1.63 26.66
CA ALA A 373 -18.10 2.89 26.87
C ALA A 373 -17.19 4.12 26.79
N GLY A 374 -17.78 5.31 26.89
CA GLY A 374 -17.05 6.58 26.87
C GLY A 374 -16.79 7.11 25.45
N PRO A 375 -15.95 8.16 25.30
CA PRO A 375 -15.71 8.82 24.02
C PRO A 375 -14.74 8.05 23.10
N MET A 376 -14.50 6.76 23.35
CA MET A 376 -13.49 5.99 22.62
C MET A 376 -13.78 5.91 21.12
N THR A 377 -12.74 5.98 20.30
CA THR A 377 -12.81 5.61 18.89
C THR A 377 -12.53 4.12 18.71
N LEU A 378 -13.19 3.49 17.75
CA LEU A 378 -12.92 2.11 17.32
C LEU A 378 -12.40 2.12 15.88
N MET A 379 -11.24 1.52 15.63
CA MET A 379 -10.73 1.30 14.28
C MET A 379 -10.58 -0.20 14.04
N LYS A 380 -11.14 -0.69 12.94
CA LYS A 380 -10.87 -2.01 12.40
C LYS A 380 -10.17 -1.86 11.05
N ALA A 381 -8.96 -2.39 10.93
CA ALA A 381 -8.15 -2.40 9.73
C ALA A 381 -7.49 -3.78 9.50
N GLY A 382 -6.99 -4.02 8.29
CA GLY A 382 -6.40 -5.29 7.86
C GLY A 382 -7.44 -6.36 7.50
N SER A 383 -6.98 -7.45 6.87
CA SER A 383 -7.84 -8.49 6.30
C SER A 383 -8.68 -9.29 7.30
N GLY A 384 -8.27 -9.33 8.58
CA GLY A 384 -8.97 -10.07 9.63
C GLY A 384 -10.38 -9.53 9.88
N SER A 385 -11.18 -10.26 10.65
CA SER A 385 -12.50 -9.78 11.10
C SER A 385 -12.49 -9.44 12.58
N LEU A 386 -13.37 -8.54 12.99
CA LEU A 386 -13.64 -8.21 14.38
C LEU A 386 -15.10 -8.50 14.67
N THR A 387 -15.36 -9.51 15.50
CA THR A 387 -16.70 -9.78 16.02
C THR A 387 -16.84 -9.15 17.39
N ILE A 388 -17.89 -8.36 17.61
CA ILE A 388 -18.18 -7.75 18.91
C ILE A 388 -19.58 -8.18 19.35
N GLY A 389 -19.64 -8.91 20.46
CA GLY A 389 -20.88 -9.33 21.09
C GLY A 389 -21.25 -8.43 22.28
N GLY A 390 -22.54 -8.27 22.54
CA GLY A 390 -23.05 -7.50 23.68
C GLY A 390 -23.38 -6.03 23.36
N ASN A 391 -23.80 -5.30 24.39
CA ASN A 391 -24.31 -3.93 24.24
C ASN A 391 -23.27 -2.91 24.69
N HIS A 392 -22.95 -1.96 23.80
CA HIS A 392 -21.89 -0.98 23.98
C HIS A 392 -22.40 0.44 23.77
N SER A 393 -21.92 1.36 24.61
CA SER A 393 -22.43 2.74 24.72
C SER A 393 -21.39 3.80 24.41
N PHE A 394 -20.26 3.42 23.81
CA PHE A 394 -19.25 4.38 23.40
C PHE A 394 -19.76 5.30 22.26
N THR A 395 -19.20 6.50 22.20
CA THR A 395 -19.70 7.59 21.35
C THR A 395 -18.70 8.10 20.32
N GLY A 396 -17.41 7.76 20.45
CA GLY A 396 -16.43 8.10 19.42
C GLY A 396 -16.64 7.29 18.15
N ASN A 397 -16.10 7.78 17.04
CA ASN A 397 -16.33 7.18 15.72
C ASN A 397 -15.79 5.75 15.64
N THR A 398 -16.54 4.88 14.97
CA THR A 398 -16.07 3.60 14.48
C THR A 398 -15.67 3.72 13.02
N THR A 399 -14.47 3.24 12.66
CA THR A 399 -14.01 3.17 11.26
C THR A 399 -13.60 1.75 10.90
N VAL A 400 -13.92 1.33 9.68
CA VAL A 400 -13.52 0.03 9.11
C VAL A 400 -12.73 0.29 7.82
N TRP A 401 -11.56 -0.30 7.69
CA TRP A 401 -10.61 -0.16 6.58
C TRP A 401 -10.12 -1.55 6.18
N ASP A 402 -10.85 -2.23 5.30
CA ASP A 402 -10.67 -3.67 5.02
C ASP A 402 -11.15 -4.63 6.15
N GLY A 403 -11.19 -5.92 5.84
CA GLY A 403 -11.72 -6.97 6.70
C GLY A 403 -13.22 -6.84 6.92
N ALA A 404 -13.67 -7.23 8.11
CA ALA A 404 -15.07 -7.05 8.51
C ALA A 404 -15.22 -6.67 9.98
N LEU A 405 -16.23 -5.85 10.27
CA LEU A 405 -16.77 -5.65 11.61
C LEU A 405 -18.14 -6.34 11.70
N VAL A 406 -18.22 -7.35 12.55
CA VAL A 406 -19.41 -8.17 12.79
C VAL A 406 -19.97 -7.83 14.17
N VAL A 407 -21.17 -7.24 14.23
CA VAL A 407 -21.78 -6.81 15.49
C VAL A 407 -22.94 -7.73 15.86
N ASN A 408 -22.85 -8.37 17.02
CA ASN A 408 -23.86 -9.27 17.59
C ASN A 408 -24.35 -8.71 18.93
N GLY A 409 -25.01 -7.56 18.86
CA GLY A 409 -25.44 -6.76 20.00
C GLY A 409 -25.78 -5.34 19.55
N THR A 410 -25.46 -4.32 20.34
CA THR A 410 -25.82 -2.94 19.98
C THR A 410 -24.66 -1.97 20.17
N PHE A 411 -24.41 -1.12 19.17
CA PHE A 411 -23.63 0.12 19.34
C PHE A 411 -24.60 1.29 19.41
N SER A 412 -24.82 1.82 20.61
CA SER A 412 -25.87 2.85 20.82
C SER A 412 -25.41 4.28 20.52
N GLY A 413 -24.11 4.56 20.64
CA GLY A 413 -23.57 5.93 20.57
C GLY A 413 -22.61 6.21 19.41
N SER A 414 -22.08 5.19 18.73
CA SER A 414 -20.99 5.37 17.76
C SER A 414 -21.51 5.45 16.32
N PRO A 415 -21.29 6.55 15.59
CA PRO A 415 -21.41 6.53 14.13
C PRO A 415 -20.34 5.60 13.53
N VAL A 416 -20.65 4.99 12.38
CA VAL A 416 -19.77 4.02 11.71
C VAL A 416 -19.46 4.50 10.29
N MET A 417 -18.19 4.54 9.93
CA MET A 417 -17.72 4.75 8.55
C MET A 417 -16.98 3.50 8.08
N VAL A 418 -17.32 3.02 6.88
CA VAL A 418 -16.78 1.76 6.34
C VAL A 418 -16.12 2.08 5.01
N TRP A 419 -14.86 1.67 4.84
CA TRP A 419 -14.11 1.78 3.60
C TRP A 419 -13.66 0.39 3.15
N GLY A 420 -13.79 0.13 1.85
CA GLY A 420 -13.36 -1.15 1.29
C GLY A 420 -11.85 -1.34 1.24
N GLY A 421 -11.10 -0.24 1.16
CA GLY A 421 -9.64 -0.29 1.00
C GLY A 421 -9.20 -0.87 -0.36
N THR A 422 -7.91 -1.17 -0.47
CA THR A 422 -7.26 -1.76 -1.66
C THR A 422 -7.84 -3.12 -2.01
N PHE A 423 -8.18 -3.94 -1.00
CA PHE A 423 -8.71 -5.29 -1.20
C PHE A 423 -10.25 -5.36 -1.17
N GLY A 424 -10.94 -4.21 -1.14
CA GLY A 424 -12.40 -4.13 -1.17
C GLY A 424 -13.00 -4.11 -2.57
N GLY A 425 -14.29 -4.45 -2.66
CA GLY A 425 -15.08 -4.40 -3.91
C GLY A 425 -16.03 -5.58 -4.04
N ILE A 426 -16.89 -5.64 -5.06
CA ILE A 426 -17.85 -6.76 -5.25
C ILE A 426 -17.20 -8.16 -5.15
N PRO A 427 -15.98 -8.39 -5.70
CA PRO A 427 -15.33 -9.70 -5.57
C PRO A 427 -14.94 -10.06 -4.13
N ALA A 428 -14.76 -9.09 -3.24
CA ALA A 428 -14.48 -9.33 -1.82
C ALA A 428 -15.81 -9.67 -1.09
N ALA A 429 -16.05 -10.96 -0.85
CA ALA A 429 -17.24 -11.45 -0.16
C ALA A 429 -16.94 -11.86 1.29
N GLY A 430 -17.98 -11.88 2.14
CA GLY A 430 -17.86 -12.40 3.50
C GLY A 430 -17.13 -11.45 4.45
N LEU A 431 -15.96 -11.86 4.93
CA LEU A 431 -15.25 -11.21 6.04
C LEU A 431 -14.07 -10.31 5.60
N THR A 432 -14.00 -9.95 4.32
CA THR A 432 -12.89 -9.18 3.72
C THR A 432 -13.40 -7.98 2.93
N GLY A 433 -12.51 -7.00 2.69
CA GLY A 433 -12.77 -5.88 1.80
C GLY A 433 -13.64 -4.78 2.39
N GLY A 434 -13.65 -4.61 3.71
CA GLY A 434 -14.37 -3.55 4.41
C GLY A 434 -15.87 -3.82 4.44
N ARG A 435 -16.28 -4.66 5.40
CA ARG A 435 -17.66 -5.14 5.53
C ARG A 435 -18.23 -4.87 6.91
N ILE A 436 -19.54 -4.63 6.94
CA ILE A 436 -20.34 -4.68 8.15
C ILE A 436 -21.27 -5.88 8.08
N GLY A 437 -21.36 -6.65 9.16
CA GLY A 437 -22.30 -7.77 9.27
C GLY A 437 -22.71 -8.06 10.71
N GLY A 438 -23.33 -9.23 10.91
CA GLY A 438 -23.83 -9.69 12.22
C GLY A 438 -25.34 -9.57 12.36
N THR A 439 -25.84 -9.83 13.58
CA THR A 439 -27.28 -9.79 13.93
C THR A 439 -27.66 -8.59 14.81
N GLY A 440 -26.69 -7.71 15.06
CA GLY A 440 -26.84 -6.55 15.95
C GLY A 440 -27.43 -5.30 15.29
N THR A 441 -27.41 -4.21 16.05
CA THR A 441 -27.95 -2.91 15.65
C THR A 441 -26.96 -1.77 15.89
N PHE A 442 -27.00 -0.79 14.99
CA PHE A 442 -26.34 0.51 15.15
C PHE A 442 -27.42 1.56 15.39
N SER A 443 -27.35 2.30 16.49
CA SER A 443 -28.32 3.38 16.77
C SER A 443 -27.88 4.74 16.21
N GLN A 444 -26.68 4.81 15.63
CA GLN A 444 -26.17 5.96 14.89
C GLN A 444 -25.98 5.60 13.41
N PRO A 445 -25.81 6.58 12.51
CA PRO A 445 -25.63 6.33 11.09
C PRO A 445 -24.44 5.41 10.78
N VAL A 446 -24.65 4.50 9.84
CA VAL A 446 -23.60 3.73 9.17
C VAL A 446 -23.45 4.31 7.77
N THR A 447 -22.24 4.79 7.44
CA THR A 447 -21.91 5.31 6.11
C THR A 447 -20.98 4.36 5.39
N LEU A 448 -21.35 3.95 4.18
CA LEU A 448 -20.50 3.17 3.31
C LEU A 448 -19.73 4.10 2.38
N GLY A 449 -18.42 4.09 2.53
CA GLY A 449 -17.47 4.71 1.62
C GLY A 449 -17.19 3.84 0.39
N TYR A 450 -16.14 4.21 -0.34
CA TYR A 450 -15.76 3.53 -1.57
C TYR A 450 -15.45 2.05 -1.33
N ARG A 451 -15.98 1.18 -2.21
CA ARG A 451 -15.87 -0.31 -2.17
C ARG A 451 -16.41 -1.02 -0.93
N ALA A 452 -16.91 -0.28 0.06
CA ALA A 452 -17.50 -0.86 1.25
C ALA A 452 -18.84 -1.54 0.94
N ALA A 453 -19.20 -2.54 1.72
CA ALA A 453 -20.47 -3.24 1.58
C ALA A 453 -21.03 -3.66 2.95
N LEU A 454 -22.35 -3.81 2.97
CA LEU A 454 -23.08 -4.45 4.05
C LEU A 454 -23.33 -5.91 3.66
N THR A 455 -22.99 -6.83 4.55
CA THR A 455 -23.38 -8.24 4.47
C THR A 455 -24.42 -8.47 5.57
N PRO A 456 -25.71 -8.19 5.31
CA PRO A 456 -26.73 -8.38 6.32
C PRO A 456 -26.74 -9.85 6.78
N GLY A 457 -26.89 -10.07 8.08
CA GLY A 457 -27.18 -11.40 8.61
C GLY A 457 -28.53 -11.92 8.11
N ALA A 458 -28.91 -13.13 8.51
CA ALA A 458 -30.17 -13.76 8.09
C ALA A 458 -31.47 -13.02 8.53
N GLY A 459 -31.34 -11.95 9.32
CA GLY A 459 -32.46 -11.12 9.74
C GLY A 459 -32.68 -9.96 8.78
N VAL A 460 -33.69 -10.07 7.91
CA VAL A 460 -34.19 -8.92 7.14
C VAL A 460 -34.99 -8.05 8.12
N GLY A 461 -34.40 -6.96 8.60
CA GLY A 461 -35.17 -5.92 9.26
C GLY A 461 -36.10 -5.28 8.22
N SER A 462 -37.40 -5.41 8.41
CA SER A 462 -38.39 -4.65 7.64
C SER A 462 -38.30 -3.18 8.05
N GLY A 463 -37.53 -2.40 7.30
CA GLY A 463 -37.54 -0.95 7.33
C GLY A 463 -38.60 -0.41 6.38
#